data_AF-A0A5K1DTM9-F1
#
_entry.id   AF-A0A5K1DTM9-F1
#
_cell.length_a   1.000
_cell.length_b   1.000
_cell.length_c   1.000
_cell.angle_alpha   90.00
_cell.angle_beta   90.00
_cell.angle_gamma   90.00
#
_symmetry.space_group_name_H-M   'P 1'
#
loop_
_entity.id
_entity.type
_entity.pdbx_description
1 polymer ?
#
loop_
_entity_poly.entity_id
_entity_poly.type
_entity_poly.pdbx_seq_one_letter_code
_entity_poly.pdbx_strand_id
1 'polypeptide(L)'
;RPNEALLSINCYQKDLADLNPLVRAWALRAMAGIRLHVVAPLVLAAVGKCARDPSAYVRKCAANALPKLYDLRQEQTYGSIEE
;
A
#
# COMPACT_ATOMS: atom_id res chain seq x y z
N ARG A 1 9.59 3.86 -15.36
CA ARG A 1 8.76 3.11 -16.33
C ARG A 1 7.44 2.74 -15.64
N PRO A 2 6.31 3.40 -15.95
CA PRO A 2 5.06 3.24 -15.20
C PRO A 2 4.45 1.82 -15.31
N ASN A 3 4.68 1.14 -16.44
CA ASN A 3 4.10 -0.18 -16.71
C ASN A 3 4.67 -1.30 -15.82
N GLU A 4 5.95 -1.23 -15.45
CA GLU A 4 6.60 -2.18 -14.53
C GLU A 4 6.09 -2.04 -13.09
N ALA A 5 5.82 -0.80 -12.66
CA ALA A 5 5.24 -0.54 -11.34
C ALA A 5 3.82 -1.13 -11.24
N LEU A 6 3.00 -0.94 -12.28
CA LEU A 6 1.64 -1.51 -12.34
C LEU A 6 1.62 -3.03 -12.30
N LEU A 7 2.53 -3.69 -13.03
CA LEU A 7 2.67 -5.15 -12.96
C LEU A 7 3.08 -5.61 -11.56
N SER A 8 4.04 -4.92 -10.94
CA SER A 8 4.51 -5.25 -9.58
C SER A 8 3.39 -5.14 -8.55
N ILE A 9 2.54 -4.12 -8.67
CA ILE A 9 1.38 -3.92 -7.80
C ILE A 9 0.36 -5.05 -7.95
N ASN A 10 0.14 -5.54 -9.17
CA ASN A 10 -0.75 -6.69 -9.39
C ASN A 10 -0.22 -7.97 -8.73
N CYS A 11 1.11 -8.18 -8.72
CA CYS A 11 1.69 -9.28 -7.94
C CYS A 11 1.46 -9.07 -6.43
N TYR A 12 1.76 -7.88 -5.89
CA TYR A 12 1.54 -7.61 -4.47
C TYR A 12 0.08 -7.76 -4.04
N GLN A 13 -0.88 -7.42 -4.90
CA GLN A 13 -2.30 -7.65 -4.61
C GLN A 13 -2.64 -9.14 -4.45
N LYS A 14 -1.99 -10.04 -5.20
CA LYS A 14 -2.13 -11.49 -5.01
C LYS A 14 -1.48 -11.92 -3.70
N ASP A 15 -0.28 -11.40 -3.40
CA ASP A 15 0.47 -11.72 -2.19
C ASP A 15 -0.25 -11.30 -0.89
N LEU A 16 -1.13 -10.30 -0.94
CA LEU A 16 -2.00 -9.91 0.19
C LEU A 16 -3.02 -10.99 0.59
N ALA A 17 -3.33 -11.92 -0.32
CA ALA A 17 -4.26 -13.02 -0.08
C ALA A 17 -3.55 -14.34 0.28
N ASP A 18 -2.22 -14.32 0.42
CA ASP A 18 -1.43 -15.50 0.73
C ASP A 18 -1.75 -16.06 2.14
N LEU A 19 -1.59 -17.37 2.33
CA LEU A 19 -1.78 -18.04 3.61
C LEU A 19 -0.75 -17.55 4.65
N ASN A 20 0.44 -17.16 4.20
CA ASN A 20 1.53 -16.73 5.07
C ASN A 20 1.37 -15.25 5.50
N PRO A 21 1.25 -14.95 6.80
CA PRO A 21 1.12 -13.57 7.28
C PRO A 21 2.34 -12.70 7.00
N LEU A 22 3.54 -13.28 6.85
CA LEU A 22 4.76 -12.52 6.53
C LEU A 22 4.73 -12.00 5.09
N VAL A 23 4.28 -12.83 4.15
CA VAL A 23 4.14 -12.47 2.73
C VAL A 23 3.14 -11.32 2.60
N ARG A 24 1.96 -11.45 3.24
CA ARG A 24 0.94 -10.39 3.27
C ARG A 24 1.48 -9.08 3.85
N ALA A 25 2.22 -9.14 4.95
CA ALA A 25 2.80 -7.95 5.58
C ALA A 25 3.90 -7.29 4.72
N TRP A 26 4.74 -8.09 4.05
CA TRP A 26 5.78 -7.58 3.17
C TRP A 26 5.22 -6.97 1.89
N ALA A 27 4.20 -7.59 1.30
CA ALA A 27 3.48 -7.04 0.15
C ALA A 27 2.88 -5.66 0.48
N LEU A 28 2.24 -5.53 1.64
CA LEU A 28 1.73 -4.24 2.11
C LEU A 28 2.83 -3.19 2.26
N ARG A 29 3.98 -3.59 2.85
CA ARG A 29 5.11 -2.69 3.05
C ARG A 29 5.76 -2.26 1.72
N ALA A 30 5.83 -3.17 0.75
CA ALA A 30 6.34 -2.90 -0.58
C ALA A 30 5.42 -1.91 -1.32
N MET A 31 4.11 -2.14 -1.33
CA MET A 31 3.16 -1.22 -1.95
C MET A 31 3.18 0.17 -1.30
N ALA A 32 3.25 0.25 0.03
CA ALA A 32 3.37 1.52 0.75
C ALA A 32 4.73 2.24 0.53
N GLY A 33 5.73 1.56 -0.05
CA GLY A 33 7.00 2.15 -0.47
C GLY A 33 6.97 2.73 -1.88
N ILE A 34 5.98 2.38 -2.71
CA ILE A 34 5.84 2.88 -4.07
C ILE A 34 5.18 4.27 -4.00
N ARG A 35 5.96 5.33 -4.20
CA ARG A 35 5.48 6.73 -4.21
C ARG A 35 4.83 7.10 -5.55
N LEU A 36 3.85 6.29 -5.97
CA LEU A 36 3.11 6.54 -7.20
C LEU A 36 1.64 6.83 -6.87
N HIS A 37 1.19 8.00 -7.26
CA HIS A 37 -0.13 8.55 -6.98
C HIS A 37 -1.31 7.66 -7.42
N VAL A 38 -1.16 6.99 -8.57
CA VAL A 38 -2.17 6.06 -9.12
C VAL A 38 -2.41 4.85 -8.19
N VAL A 39 -1.47 4.57 -7.29
CA VAL A 39 -1.47 3.37 -6.43
C VAL A 39 -2.04 3.67 -5.05
N ALA A 40 -2.06 4.93 -4.63
CA ALA A 40 -2.57 5.36 -3.33
C ALA A 40 -3.96 4.77 -2.98
N PRO A 41 -4.98 4.79 -3.87
CA PRO A 41 -6.28 4.18 -3.56
C PRO A 41 -6.22 2.64 -3.46
N LEU A 42 -5.36 1.97 -4.22
CA LEU A 42 -5.15 0.53 -4.13
C LEU A 42 -4.52 0.13 -2.80
N VAL A 43 -3.50 0.88 -2.35
CA VAL A 43 -2.88 0.66 -1.05
C VAL A 43 -3.85 0.94 0.09
N LEU A 44 -4.69 1.98 -0.03
CA LEU A 44 -5.72 2.26 0.98
C LEU A 44 -6.71 1.10 1.13
N ALA A 45 -7.16 0.53 0.01
CA ALA A 45 -8.03 -0.66 0.03
C ALA A 45 -7.32 -1.88 0.64
N ALA A 46 -6.04 -2.08 0.34
CA ALA A 46 -5.21 -3.12 0.93
C ALA A 46 -5.05 -2.95 2.45
N VAL A 47 -4.74 -1.74 2.91
CA VAL A 47 -4.63 -1.40 4.34
C VAL A 47 -5.94 -1.70 5.07
N GLY A 48 -7.10 -1.37 4.49
CA GLY A 48 -8.40 -1.70 5.07
C GLY A 48 -8.63 -3.20 5.26
N LYS A 49 -8.17 -4.03 4.31
CA LYS A 49 -8.19 -5.50 4.44
C LYS A 49 -7.20 -5.98 5.52
N CYS A 50 -5.97 -5.49 5.48
CA CYS A 50 -4.90 -5.87 6.42
C CYS A 50 -5.18 -5.42 7.87
N ALA A 51 -5.96 -4.35 8.07
CA ALA A 51 -6.38 -3.91 9.39
C ALA A 51 -7.29 -4.95 10.09
N ARG A 52 -8.01 -5.75 9.30
CA ARG A 52 -8.90 -6.84 9.78
C ARG A 52 -8.23 -8.22 9.72
N ASP A 53 -6.93 -8.28 9.47
CA ASP A 53 -6.20 -9.54 9.37
C ASP A 53 -6.17 -10.28 10.71
N PRO A 54 -6.24 -11.62 10.74
CA PRO A 54 -6.10 -12.40 11.97
C PRO A 54 -4.74 -12.19 12.65
N SER A 55 -3.67 -11.99 11.89
CA SER A 55 -2.33 -11.81 12.42
C SER A 55 -2.10 -10.39 12.95
N ALA A 56 -1.65 -10.30 14.21
CA ALA A 56 -1.25 -9.02 14.81
C ALA A 56 -0.08 -8.35 14.05
N TYR A 57 0.78 -9.14 13.42
CA TYR A 57 1.91 -8.62 12.65
C TYR A 57 1.47 -7.83 11.41
N VAL A 58 0.49 -8.36 10.67
CA VAL A 58 -0.08 -7.71 9.50
C VAL A 58 -0.80 -6.41 9.91
N ARG A 59 -1.54 -6.42 11.02
CA ARG A 59 -2.18 -5.21 11.57
C ARG A 59 -1.17 -4.13 11.95
N LYS A 60 -0.04 -4.50 12.58
CA LYS A 60 1.06 -3.57 12.86
C LYS A 60 1.63 -2.96 11.58
N CYS A 61 1.85 -3.77 10.55
CA CYS A 61 2.31 -3.29 9.26
C CYS A 61 1.30 -2.35 8.58
N ALA A 62 0.00 -2.61 8.72
CA ALA A 62 -1.05 -1.71 8.22
C ALA A 62 -1.01 -0.35 8.92
N ALA A 63 -0.83 -0.32 10.24
CA ALA A 63 -0.66 0.93 10.98
C ALA A 63 0.59 1.71 10.51
N ASN A 64 1.71 1.03 10.27
CA ASN A 64 2.94 1.66 9.78
C ASN A 64 2.86 2.14 8.33
N ALA A 65 1.91 1.64 7.54
CA ALA A 65 1.69 2.07 6.16
C ALA A 65 0.86 3.38 6.08
N LEU A 66 0.04 3.68 7.09
CA LEU A 66 -0.84 4.86 7.11
C LEU A 66 -0.08 6.20 7.01
N PRO A 67 1.01 6.45 7.78
CA PRO A 67 1.76 7.70 7.66
C PRO A 67 2.32 7.91 6.25
N LYS A 68 2.88 6.85 5.65
CA LYS A 68 3.43 6.90 4.28
C LYS A 68 2.36 7.24 3.24
N LEU A 69 1.15 6.72 3.44
CA LEU A 69 0.02 6.99 2.56
C LEU A 69 -0.50 8.43 2.73
N TYR A 70 -0.49 8.94 3.97
CA TYR A 70 -0.86 10.31 4.27
C TYR A 70 0.10 11.30 3.59
N ASP A 71 1.40 11.07 3.72
CA ASP A 71 2.44 11.89 3.07
C ASP A 71 2.26 11.90 1.54
N LEU A 72 2.02 10.74 0.93
CA LEU A 72 1.78 10.63 -0.50
C LEU A 72 0.52 11.38 -0.96
N ARG A 73 -0.52 11.45 -0.11
CA ARG A 73 -1.75 12.20 -0.39
C ARG A 73 -1.56 13.71 -0.21
N GLN A 74 -0.75 14.14 0.77
CA GLN A 74 -0.39 15.54 0.92
C GLN A 74 0.39 16.04 -0.29
N GLU A 75 1.32 15.23 -0.83
CA GLU A 75 2.02 15.53 -2.08
C GLU A 75 1.08 15.71 -3.27
N GLN A 76 0.04 14.87 -3.40
CA GLN A 76 -1.00 15.08 -4.43
C GLN A 76 -1.75 16.38 -4.24
N THR A 77 -2.16 16.66 -3.00
CA THR A 77 -3.01 17.82 -2.69
C THR A 77 -2.26 19.12 -2.93
N TYR A 78 -0.97 19.18 -2.60
CA TYR A 78 -0.12 20.34 -2.87
C TYR A 78 0.10 20.56 -4.38
N GLY A 79 0.35 19.48 -5.14
CA GLY A 79 0.52 19.58 -6.60
C GLY A 79 -0.73 20.06 -7.35
N SER A 80 -1.94 19.84 -6.81
CA SER A 80 -3.18 20.37 -7.40
C SER A 80 -3.50 21.81 -7.01
N ILE A 81 -2.75 22.42 -6.09
CA ILE A 81 -2.93 23.83 -5.66
C ILE A 81 -1.94 24.76 -6.39
N GLU A 82 -0.86 24.22 -6.95
CA GLU A 82 0.13 24.97 -7.74
C GLU A 82 -0.15 25.00 -9.26
N GLU A 83 -1.20 24.33 -9.74
CA GLU A 83 -1.76 24.48 -11.10
C GLU A 83 -2.94 25.46 -11.11
#